data_AF-A0A6N6PBM7-F1
#
_entry.id   AF-A0A6N6PBM7-F1
#
_cell.length_a   1.000
_cell.length_b   1.000
_cell.length_c   1.000
_cell.angle_alpha   90.00
_cell.angle_beta   90.00
_cell.angle_gamma   90.00
#
_symmetry.space_group_name_H-M   'P 1'
#
loop_
_entity.id
_entity.type
_entity.pdbx_description
1 polymer ?
#
loop_
_entity_poly.entity_id
_entity_poly.type
_entity_poly.pdbx_seq_one_letter_code
_entity_poly.pdbx_strand_id
1 'polypeptide(L)'
;METNLPEDQSSTEPPLTPPPAPAPEPPELSPADSAPPPSTPDDDAAPPADGTTPDDELTQLAEASQRARLAPAEEERMTALLKEALLAGRAGVARAVDALPKVPWIVGVRAIEQVWPELTAGFRTQLLAGLGKDETDAARRMRLSVARALFKVDAPVTLRVAVAVAKEMRDKDSGTLAPKHAQIFSNVFIGRAKPWVAQLALAELKPAEADVLVHCAVLSVFTLPHPPVTQLGILKWTQENGLLGKLHPEALDAVKKVVTRWTGRWQSALRKEVAELPEEIAAVLKPVGAEPEGRDEAAGNGAEDREGSNAELGETGDAPDEGREEGEGDEPRAPKKERPVYVPRPQKPGAETEPRRDAPRERPVYEPRNGSGGGSGGGSGGGNGGGGNGGGRFDLVSTLRQIEQHVQTLRNEIAAAKARPREERPRRAEKAGPIIEGAPTPDELARLNLQLEARNAELQTQITELTQHSEDLATSTGAMSGEPVTDTGAQLRTLLALKLQEDYADFLALEKESNDLVVQQHFKGLIGHIFEVLQQLDVPLKADLESV
;
A
#
# COMPACT_ATOMS: atom_id res chain seq x y z
N MET A 1 -44.76 49.17 25.27
CA MET A 1 -44.76 47.98 24.41
C MET A 1 -44.46 46.81 25.32
N GLU A 2 -45.52 46.06 25.61
CA GLU A 2 -45.57 45.03 26.64
C GLU A 2 -44.76 43.79 26.23
N THR A 3 -44.09 43.23 27.22
CA THR A 3 -43.26 42.03 27.19
C THR A 3 -44.15 40.79 27.25
N ASN A 4 -44.08 39.92 26.22
CA ASN A 4 -44.64 38.57 26.26
C ASN A 4 -43.50 37.55 26.33
N LEU A 5 -43.35 36.94 27.50
CA LEU A 5 -42.61 35.70 27.76
C LEU A 5 -43.61 34.54 27.64
N PRO A 6 -43.31 33.47 26.89
CA PRO A 6 -44.15 32.28 26.90
C PRO A 6 -43.84 31.40 28.12
N GLU A 7 -44.93 30.89 28.68
CA GLU A 7 -45.06 30.14 29.92
C GLU A 7 -44.49 28.71 29.90
N ASP A 8 -44.19 28.26 31.12
CA ASP A 8 -43.92 26.91 31.58
C ASP A 8 -44.73 25.82 30.85
N GLN A 9 -44.02 24.87 30.23
CA GLN A 9 -44.54 23.52 29.99
C GLN A 9 -43.98 22.57 31.04
N SER A 10 -44.80 22.36 32.07
CA SER A 10 -44.77 21.25 33.02
C SER A 10 -44.59 19.92 32.29
N SER A 11 -43.40 19.33 32.38
CA SER A 11 -43.15 17.94 32.01
C SER A 11 -43.77 17.01 33.04
N THR A 12 -44.85 16.35 32.63
CA THR A 12 -45.49 15.26 33.35
C THR A 12 -44.56 14.05 33.37
N GLU A 13 -44.05 13.74 34.55
CA GLU A 13 -43.24 12.56 34.87
C GLU A 13 -44.12 11.28 34.79
N PRO A 14 -43.77 10.27 33.97
CA PRO A 14 -44.52 9.02 33.93
C PRO A 14 -44.22 8.15 35.17
N PRO A 15 -45.20 7.41 35.69
CA PRO A 15 -45.08 6.70 36.96
C PRO A 15 -44.08 5.53 36.89
N LEU A 16 -43.24 5.47 37.91
CA LEU A 16 -42.32 4.38 38.24
C LEU A 16 -43.03 3.02 38.25
N THR A 17 -42.68 2.17 37.29
CA THR A 17 -42.94 0.72 37.32
C THR A 17 -42.18 0.09 38.50
N PRO A 18 -42.85 -0.69 39.37
CA PRO A 18 -42.19 -1.40 40.46
C PRO A 18 -41.27 -2.51 39.93
N PRO A 19 -40.17 -2.83 40.64
CA PRO A 19 -39.22 -3.85 40.23
C PRO A 19 -39.86 -5.25 40.20
N PRO A 20 -39.54 -6.08 39.20
CA PRO A 20 -40.02 -7.46 39.13
C PRO A 20 -39.44 -8.30 40.27
N ALA A 21 -40.31 -9.11 40.88
CA ALA A 21 -39.98 -10.04 41.95
C ALA A 21 -38.85 -11.02 41.54
N PRO A 22 -37.99 -11.43 42.48
CA PRO A 22 -36.92 -12.39 42.21
C PRO A 22 -37.49 -13.75 41.78
N ALA A 23 -36.95 -14.27 40.68
CA ALA A 23 -37.28 -15.59 40.17
C ALA A 23 -36.86 -16.69 41.17
N PRO A 24 -37.64 -17.79 41.29
CA PRO A 24 -37.30 -18.89 42.19
C PRO A 24 -36.05 -19.63 41.72
N GLU A 25 -35.18 -19.93 42.69
CA GLU A 25 -33.96 -20.72 42.52
C GLU A 25 -34.28 -22.12 41.93
N PRO A 26 -33.53 -22.59 40.92
CA PRO A 26 -33.66 -23.95 40.43
C PRO A 26 -33.09 -24.95 41.46
N PRO A 27 -33.71 -26.14 41.61
CA PRO A 27 -33.33 -27.10 42.63
C PRO A 27 -31.94 -27.71 42.39
N GLU A 28 -31.17 -27.79 43.48
CA GLU A 28 -29.92 -28.56 43.59
C GLU A 28 -30.14 -30.02 43.16
N LEU A 29 -29.51 -30.40 42.05
CA LEU A 29 -29.33 -31.80 41.68
C LEU A 29 -28.09 -32.35 42.39
N SER A 30 -28.32 -33.27 43.32
CA SER A 30 -27.30 -34.06 44.00
C SER A 30 -26.42 -34.85 43.01
N PRO A 31 -25.13 -35.07 43.32
CA PRO A 31 -24.25 -35.87 42.47
C PRO A 31 -24.56 -37.36 42.63
N ALA A 32 -24.98 -37.99 41.54
CA ALA A 32 -25.08 -39.44 41.46
C ALA A 32 -23.68 -40.05 41.29
N ASP A 33 -23.28 -40.72 42.36
CA ASP A 33 -22.20 -41.70 42.46
C ASP A 33 -22.23 -42.68 41.28
N SER A 34 -21.23 -42.59 40.39
CA SER A 34 -21.03 -43.52 39.28
C SER A 34 -19.66 -44.16 39.42
N ALA A 35 -19.69 -45.44 39.79
CA ALA A 35 -18.55 -46.33 39.91
C ALA A 35 -17.75 -46.46 38.59
N PRO A 36 -16.44 -46.70 38.67
CA PRO A 36 -15.60 -46.90 37.49
C PRO A 36 -15.82 -48.30 36.87
N PRO A 37 -15.89 -48.43 35.53
CA PRO A 37 -15.84 -49.73 34.88
C PRO A 37 -14.41 -50.32 34.88
N PRO A 38 -14.29 -51.65 34.80
CA PRO A 38 -13.04 -52.37 35.01
C PRO A 38 -12.07 -52.25 33.83
N SER A 39 -10.79 -52.14 34.18
CA SER A 39 -9.64 -52.22 33.29
C SER A 39 -9.57 -53.58 32.60
N THR A 40 -9.59 -53.59 31.27
CA THR A 40 -9.05 -54.68 30.44
C THR A 40 -7.59 -54.35 30.08
N PRO A 41 -6.63 -55.21 30.40
CA PRO A 41 -5.30 -55.19 29.79
C PRO A 41 -5.32 -55.99 28.47
N ASP A 42 -4.22 -55.85 27.74
CA ASP A 42 -3.79 -56.58 26.54
C ASP A 42 -4.04 -55.83 25.22
N ASP A 43 -3.02 -55.16 24.65
CA ASP A 43 -1.82 -55.69 23.98
C ASP A 43 -2.11 -55.83 22.48
N ASP A 44 -1.90 -54.73 21.75
CA ASP A 44 -1.59 -54.77 20.33
C ASP A 44 -0.71 -53.56 20.00
N ALA A 45 0.61 -53.81 20.01
CA ALA A 45 1.63 -52.89 19.56
C ALA A 45 1.53 -52.68 18.05
N ALA A 46 0.66 -51.74 17.64
CA ALA A 46 0.76 -51.10 16.35
C ALA A 46 2.05 -50.27 16.30
N PRO A 47 2.81 -50.28 15.18
CA PRO A 47 3.99 -49.43 15.03
C PRO A 47 3.58 -47.96 15.22
N PRO A 48 4.45 -47.10 15.78
CA PRO A 48 4.13 -45.69 15.94
C PRO A 48 3.92 -45.10 14.55
N ALA A 49 2.65 -44.88 14.19
CA ALA A 49 2.33 -43.96 13.13
C ALA A 49 2.90 -42.61 13.59
N ASP A 50 3.80 -42.02 12.81
CA ASP A 50 4.21 -40.62 12.89
C ASP A 50 2.98 -39.74 12.56
N GLY A 51 1.96 -39.84 13.40
CA GLY A 51 0.72 -39.09 13.37
C GLY A 51 0.91 -37.86 14.24
N THR A 52 1.78 -36.95 13.82
CA THR A 52 1.65 -35.55 14.23
C THR A 52 0.27 -35.13 13.79
N THR A 53 -0.67 -35.04 14.73
CA THR A 53 -2.00 -34.54 14.44
C THR A 53 -1.86 -33.18 13.78
N PRO A 54 -2.65 -32.84 12.73
CA PRO A 54 -2.57 -31.55 12.04
C PRO A 54 -2.58 -30.34 13.00
N ASP A 55 -3.20 -30.51 14.17
CA ASP A 55 -3.27 -29.58 15.29
C ASP A 55 -1.90 -29.20 15.87
N ASP A 56 -0.94 -30.12 15.86
CA ASP A 56 0.43 -29.90 16.32
C ASP A 56 1.24 -29.12 15.27
N GLU A 57 0.97 -29.36 13.98
CA GLU A 57 1.75 -28.76 12.91
C GLU A 57 1.61 -27.24 12.78
N LEU A 58 0.38 -26.71 12.91
CA LEU A 58 0.16 -25.26 12.92
C LEU A 58 0.91 -24.59 14.07
N THR A 59 0.94 -25.24 15.24
CA THR A 59 1.64 -24.74 16.43
C THR A 59 3.15 -24.77 16.21
N GLN A 60 3.69 -25.87 15.66
CA GLN A 60 5.12 -26.00 15.35
C GLN A 60 5.60 -24.96 14.34
N LEU A 61 4.86 -24.72 13.26
CA LEU A 61 5.20 -23.69 12.27
C LEU A 61 5.10 -22.27 12.86
N ALA A 62 4.10 -22.02 13.71
CA ALA A 62 3.96 -20.74 14.42
C ALA A 62 5.10 -20.48 15.41
N GLU A 63 5.62 -21.51 16.07
CA GLU A 63 6.82 -21.40 16.91
C GLU A 63 8.10 -21.25 16.08
N ALA A 64 8.21 -21.98 14.97
CA ALA A 64 9.33 -21.84 14.04
C ALA A 64 9.42 -20.42 13.48
N SER A 65 8.27 -19.80 13.13
CA SER A 65 8.23 -18.43 12.61
C SER A 65 8.65 -17.36 13.61
N GLN A 66 8.55 -17.65 14.91
CA GLN A 66 9.08 -16.75 15.95
C GLN A 66 10.61 -16.82 16.05
N ARG A 67 11.21 -17.97 15.71
CA ARG A 67 12.66 -18.18 15.78
C ARG A 67 13.38 -17.71 14.53
N ALA A 68 12.78 -17.94 13.35
CA ALA A 68 13.35 -17.58 12.06
C ALA A 68 12.27 -17.21 11.06
N ARG A 69 12.66 -16.48 10.01
CA ARG A 69 11.77 -16.27 8.87
C ARG A 69 11.52 -17.62 8.18
N LEU A 70 10.25 -17.99 8.04
CA LEU A 70 9.84 -19.20 7.34
C LEU A 70 10.23 -19.15 5.86
N ALA A 71 10.46 -20.33 5.28
CA ALA A 71 10.61 -20.46 3.84
C ALA A 71 9.28 -20.18 3.11
N PRO A 72 9.28 -19.74 1.84
CA PRO A 72 8.04 -19.48 1.10
C PRO A 72 7.05 -20.66 1.08
N ALA A 73 7.56 -21.89 0.95
CA ALA A 73 6.73 -23.10 0.99
C ALA A 73 6.09 -23.34 2.38
N GLU A 74 6.80 -23.01 3.46
CA GLU A 74 6.28 -23.08 4.83
C GLU A 74 5.26 -21.96 5.08
N GLU A 75 5.47 -20.75 4.53
CA GLU A 75 4.48 -19.67 4.58
C GLU A 75 3.17 -20.07 3.88
N GLU A 76 3.25 -20.73 2.72
CA GLU A 76 2.08 -21.26 2.00
C GLU A 76 1.39 -22.38 2.78
N ARG A 77 2.15 -23.34 3.32
CA ARG A 77 1.62 -24.44 4.15
C ARG A 77 0.93 -23.91 5.41
N MET A 78 1.56 -22.98 6.11
CA MET A 78 0.97 -22.32 7.28
C MET A 78 -0.28 -21.52 6.91
N THR A 79 -0.30 -20.87 5.74
CA THR A 79 -1.51 -20.21 5.22
C THR A 79 -2.64 -21.24 5.06
N ALA A 80 -2.37 -22.41 4.47
CA ALA A 80 -3.36 -23.47 4.30
C ALA A 80 -3.90 -23.99 5.65
N LEU A 81 -3.01 -24.31 6.61
CA LEU A 81 -3.40 -24.76 7.95
C LEU A 81 -4.24 -23.72 8.71
N LEU A 82 -3.92 -22.44 8.57
CA LEU A 82 -4.73 -21.37 9.17
C LEU A 82 -6.14 -21.31 8.57
N LYS A 83 -6.29 -21.53 7.25
CA LYS A 83 -7.61 -21.59 6.61
C LYS A 83 -8.41 -22.78 7.13
N GLU A 84 -7.80 -23.96 7.16
CA GLU A 84 -8.42 -25.17 7.68
C GLU A 84 -8.88 -24.98 9.13
N ALA A 85 -8.02 -24.40 9.97
CA ALA A 85 -8.37 -24.06 11.35
C ALA A 85 -9.54 -23.07 11.42
N LEU A 86 -9.55 -22.01 10.60
CA LEU A 86 -10.65 -21.03 10.58
C LEU A 86 -11.98 -21.65 10.13
N LEU A 87 -11.95 -22.63 9.24
CA LEU A 87 -13.14 -23.35 8.74
C LEU A 87 -13.59 -24.51 9.65
N ALA A 88 -12.74 -25.00 10.55
CA ALA A 88 -13.03 -26.09 11.49
C ALA A 88 -13.96 -25.68 12.67
N GLY A 89 -14.68 -24.56 12.55
CA GLY A 89 -15.65 -24.09 13.54
C GLY A 89 -15.03 -23.42 14.78
N ARG A 90 -15.78 -23.39 15.88
CA ARG A 90 -15.46 -22.58 17.08
C ARG A 90 -14.08 -22.86 17.68
N ALA A 91 -13.70 -24.13 17.78
CA ALA A 91 -12.41 -24.55 18.35
C ALA A 91 -11.25 -24.21 17.41
N GLY A 92 -11.45 -24.38 16.10
CA GLY A 92 -10.47 -24.01 15.09
C GLY A 92 -10.23 -22.49 15.01
N VAL A 93 -11.29 -21.67 15.13
CA VAL A 93 -11.15 -20.20 15.24
C VAL A 93 -10.34 -19.80 16.46
N ALA A 94 -10.58 -20.41 17.63
CA ALA A 94 -9.80 -20.13 18.84
C ALA A 94 -8.32 -20.47 18.64
N ARG A 95 -8.03 -21.62 18.01
CA ARG A 95 -6.67 -22.05 17.67
C ARG A 95 -5.99 -21.09 16.70
N ALA A 96 -6.71 -20.64 15.65
CA ALA A 96 -6.18 -19.65 14.71
C ALA A 96 -5.86 -18.34 15.42
N VAL A 97 -6.73 -17.86 16.32
CA VAL A 97 -6.49 -16.66 17.13
C VAL A 97 -5.21 -16.79 17.96
N ASP A 98 -4.95 -17.95 18.57
CA ASP A 98 -3.74 -18.17 19.37
C ASP A 98 -2.45 -18.24 18.52
N ALA A 99 -2.56 -18.69 17.27
CA ALA A 99 -1.45 -18.78 16.33
C ALA A 99 -1.13 -17.44 15.64
N LEU A 100 -2.15 -16.64 15.30
CA LEU A 100 -2.02 -15.43 14.47
C LEU A 100 -0.99 -14.39 14.96
N PRO A 101 -0.81 -14.11 16.27
CA PRO A 101 0.24 -13.20 16.75
C PRO A 101 1.67 -13.73 16.55
N LYS A 102 1.83 -15.05 16.38
CA LYS A 102 3.12 -15.74 16.30
C LYS A 102 3.61 -15.89 14.85
N VAL A 103 2.69 -15.86 13.90
CA VAL A 103 2.99 -16.01 12.47
C VAL A 103 3.35 -14.67 11.80
N PRO A 104 4.08 -14.67 10.68
CA PRO A 104 4.28 -13.48 9.87
C PRO A 104 2.93 -12.89 9.47
N TRP A 105 2.74 -11.59 9.75
CA TRP A 105 1.44 -10.95 9.60
C TRP A 105 0.79 -11.14 8.22
N ILE A 106 1.59 -11.21 7.16
CA ILE A 106 1.09 -11.40 5.78
C ILE A 106 0.42 -12.76 5.58
N VAL A 107 0.90 -13.82 6.24
CA VAL A 107 0.33 -15.17 6.18
C VAL A 107 -1.05 -15.19 6.85
N GLY A 108 -1.13 -14.62 8.06
CA GLY A 108 -2.40 -14.50 8.77
C GLY A 108 -3.44 -13.69 8.01
N VAL A 109 -3.05 -12.55 7.45
CA VAL A 109 -3.94 -11.69 6.65
C VAL A 109 -4.46 -12.41 5.41
N ARG A 110 -3.58 -13.09 4.64
CA ARG A 110 -3.99 -13.85 3.44
C ARG A 110 -4.94 -14.98 3.78
N ALA A 111 -4.69 -15.71 4.86
CA ALA A 111 -5.57 -16.78 5.31
C ALA A 111 -6.97 -16.23 5.62
N ILE A 112 -7.04 -15.17 6.44
CA ILE A 112 -8.31 -14.51 6.84
C ILE A 112 -9.05 -13.95 5.63
N GLU A 113 -8.37 -13.22 4.73
CA GLU A 113 -8.96 -12.63 3.54
C GLU A 113 -9.63 -13.68 2.65
N GLN A 114 -8.97 -14.83 2.46
CA GLN A 114 -9.46 -15.88 1.56
C GLN A 114 -10.65 -16.65 2.13
N VAL A 115 -10.70 -16.90 3.44
CA VAL A 115 -11.83 -17.61 4.08
C VAL A 115 -12.93 -16.68 4.55
N TRP A 116 -12.73 -15.35 4.53
CA TRP A 116 -13.71 -14.40 5.06
C TRP A 116 -15.14 -14.61 4.53
N PRO A 117 -15.35 -14.82 3.21
CA PRO A 117 -16.70 -15.05 2.66
C PRO A 117 -17.35 -16.33 3.20
N GLU A 118 -16.55 -17.37 3.48
CA GLU A 118 -17.00 -18.68 3.94
C GLU A 118 -17.29 -18.71 5.46
N LEU A 119 -16.70 -17.79 6.23
CA LEU A 119 -16.93 -17.71 7.67
C LEU A 119 -18.35 -17.22 7.99
N THR A 120 -19.02 -17.90 8.92
CA THR A 120 -20.29 -17.43 9.49
C THR A 120 -20.11 -16.13 10.29
N ALA A 121 -21.15 -15.32 10.42
CA ALA A 121 -21.11 -14.06 11.17
C ALA A 121 -20.65 -14.25 12.64
N GLY A 122 -21.04 -15.36 13.27
CA GLY A 122 -20.61 -15.73 14.61
C GLY A 122 -19.10 -15.98 14.70
N PHE A 123 -18.53 -16.70 13.72
CA PHE A 123 -17.10 -16.97 13.66
C PHE A 123 -16.28 -15.72 13.32
N ARG A 124 -16.77 -14.86 12.42
CA ARG A 124 -16.15 -13.54 12.16
C ARG A 124 -16.08 -12.70 13.44
N THR A 125 -17.18 -12.64 14.19
CA THR A 125 -17.24 -11.91 15.46
C THR A 125 -16.28 -12.49 16.49
N GLN A 126 -16.23 -13.82 16.63
CA GLN A 126 -15.32 -14.51 17.55
C GLN A 126 -13.85 -14.28 17.18
N LEU A 127 -13.50 -14.35 15.89
CA LEU A 127 -12.16 -14.10 15.39
C LEU A 127 -11.69 -12.68 15.71
N LEU A 128 -12.51 -11.67 15.38
CA LEU A 128 -12.20 -10.27 15.66
C LEU A 128 -12.11 -9.98 17.16
N ALA A 129 -13.01 -10.54 17.97
CA ALA A 129 -12.96 -10.41 19.41
C ALA A 129 -11.72 -11.09 20.00
N GLY A 130 -11.32 -12.25 19.46
CA GLY A 130 -10.11 -12.95 19.84
C GLY A 130 -8.85 -12.15 19.54
N LEU A 131 -8.74 -11.61 18.31
CA LEU A 131 -7.63 -10.74 17.92
C LEU A 131 -7.56 -9.43 18.73
N GLY A 132 -8.72 -8.94 19.19
CA GLY A 132 -8.81 -7.74 20.04
C GLY A 132 -8.29 -7.93 21.47
N LYS A 133 -8.11 -9.17 21.94
CA LYS A 133 -7.59 -9.44 23.29
C LYS A 133 -6.08 -9.21 23.40
N ASP A 134 -5.37 -9.30 22.28
CA ASP A 134 -3.92 -9.07 22.23
C ASP A 134 -3.64 -7.60 21.87
N GLU A 135 -3.06 -6.89 22.84
CA GLU A 135 -2.68 -5.49 22.74
C GLU A 135 -1.19 -5.30 22.39
N THR A 136 -0.51 -6.33 21.91
CA THR A 136 0.87 -6.19 21.41
C THR A 136 0.93 -5.39 20.11
N ASP A 137 2.08 -4.78 19.84
CA ASP A 137 2.34 -4.04 18.60
C ASP A 137 2.15 -4.93 17.34
N ALA A 138 2.51 -6.21 17.44
CA ALA A 138 2.32 -7.20 16.39
C ALA A 138 0.82 -7.47 16.13
N ALA A 139 0.02 -7.64 17.19
CA ALA A 139 -1.41 -7.84 17.08
C ALA A 139 -2.14 -6.60 16.53
N ARG A 140 -1.79 -5.38 16.97
CA ARG A 140 -2.32 -4.14 16.38
C ARG A 140 -2.01 -4.04 14.89
N ARG A 141 -0.77 -4.33 14.50
CA ARG A 141 -0.38 -4.36 13.08
C ARG A 141 -1.18 -5.40 12.30
N MET A 142 -1.34 -6.61 12.85
CA MET A 142 -2.16 -7.66 12.23
C MET A 142 -3.60 -7.18 12.02
N ARG A 143 -4.25 -6.62 13.06
CA ARG A 143 -5.63 -6.13 12.98
C ARG A 143 -5.81 -5.01 11.95
N LEU A 144 -4.89 -4.05 11.87
CA LEU A 144 -4.92 -3.01 10.82
C LEU A 144 -4.73 -3.62 9.43
N SER A 145 -3.84 -4.59 9.27
CA SER A 145 -3.61 -5.25 7.98
C SER A 145 -4.81 -6.10 7.56
N VAL A 146 -5.49 -6.77 8.50
CA VAL A 146 -6.76 -7.48 8.26
C VAL A 146 -7.84 -6.48 7.83
N ALA A 147 -7.99 -5.35 8.54
CA ALA A 147 -8.93 -4.30 8.15
C ALA A 147 -8.66 -3.84 6.70
N ARG A 148 -7.40 -3.64 6.34
CA ARG A 148 -7.01 -3.27 4.97
C ARG A 148 -7.38 -4.33 3.93
N ALA A 149 -7.12 -5.61 4.21
CA ALA A 149 -7.43 -6.71 3.29
C ALA A 149 -8.93 -6.88 3.09
N LEU A 150 -9.71 -6.75 4.17
CA LEU A 150 -11.16 -6.90 4.13
C LEU A 150 -11.90 -5.73 3.46
N PHE A 151 -11.23 -4.62 3.14
CA PHE A 151 -11.89 -3.42 2.63
C PHE A 151 -12.77 -3.66 1.40
N LYS A 152 -12.32 -4.54 0.49
CA LYS A 152 -13.08 -4.88 -0.73
C LYS A 152 -14.16 -5.94 -0.52
N VAL A 153 -14.12 -6.65 0.60
CA VAL A 153 -14.99 -7.81 0.89
C VAL A 153 -16.08 -7.42 1.89
N ASP A 154 -15.73 -6.62 2.91
CA ASP A 154 -16.59 -6.27 4.05
C ASP A 154 -16.16 -4.91 4.63
N ALA A 155 -16.49 -3.83 3.91
CA ALA A 155 -16.14 -2.46 4.28
C ALA A 155 -16.62 -2.04 5.69
N PRO A 156 -17.84 -2.39 6.15
CA PRO A 156 -18.28 -2.05 7.51
C PRO A 156 -17.40 -2.67 8.60
N VAL A 157 -16.94 -3.91 8.42
CA VAL A 157 -16.01 -4.55 9.35
C VAL A 157 -14.64 -3.88 9.30
N THR A 158 -14.13 -3.56 8.10
CA THR A 158 -12.88 -2.81 7.95
C THR A 158 -12.88 -1.52 8.76
N LEU A 159 -13.92 -0.71 8.61
CA LEU A 159 -14.07 0.56 9.32
C LEU A 159 -14.12 0.35 10.85
N ARG A 160 -14.90 -0.63 11.32
CA ARG A 160 -15.01 -0.97 12.74
C ARG A 160 -13.66 -1.39 13.34
N VAL A 161 -12.92 -2.26 12.66
CA VAL A 161 -11.61 -2.75 13.13
C VAL A 161 -10.57 -1.61 13.10
N ALA A 162 -10.53 -0.82 12.03
CA ALA A 162 -9.62 0.31 11.91
C ALA A 162 -9.83 1.35 13.03
N VAL A 163 -11.09 1.70 13.31
CA VAL A 163 -11.46 2.63 14.39
C VAL A 163 -11.13 2.06 15.76
N ALA A 164 -11.43 0.78 16.01
CA ALA A 164 -11.12 0.14 17.29
C ALA A 164 -9.62 0.21 17.59
N VAL A 165 -8.78 -0.17 16.63
CA VAL A 165 -7.32 -0.11 16.80
C VAL A 165 -6.82 1.33 16.90
N ALA A 166 -7.39 2.28 16.14
CA ALA A 166 -7.03 3.69 16.26
C ALA A 166 -7.34 4.27 17.65
N LYS A 167 -8.48 3.88 18.26
CA LYS A 167 -8.85 4.24 19.63
C LYS A 167 -7.89 3.65 20.67
N GLU A 168 -7.39 2.43 20.45
CA GLU A 168 -6.41 1.78 21.33
C GLU A 168 -5.02 2.42 21.24
N MET A 169 -4.60 2.84 20.04
CA MET A 169 -3.28 3.40 19.80
C MET A 169 -3.15 4.84 20.30
N ARG A 170 -4.25 5.60 20.29
CA ARG A 170 -4.34 6.98 20.73
C ARG A 170 -4.43 7.04 22.25
N ASP A 171 -3.60 7.86 22.86
CA ASP A 171 -3.73 8.18 24.28
C ASP A 171 -5.02 8.99 24.53
N LYS A 172 -5.86 8.52 25.46
CA LYS A 172 -7.22 9.09 25.65
C LYS A 172 -7.20 10.52 26.18
N ASP A 173 -6.20 10.85 27.00
CA ASP A 173 -6.15 12.11 27.74
C ASP A 173 -5.42 13.18 26.92
N SER A 174 -4.24 12.86 26.40
CA SER A 174 -3.42 13.79 25.62
C SER A 174 -3.79 13.81 24.14
N GLY A 175 -4.48 12.78 23.65
CA GLY A 175 -4.62 12.56 22.22
C GLY A 175 -3.31 12.27 21.52
N THR A 176 -2.17 12.09 22.19
CA THR A 176 -0.91 11.82 21.50
C THR A 176 -0.86 10.40 20.94
N LEU A 177 0.08 10.16 20.02
CA LEU A 177 0.33 8.86 19.42
C LEU A 177 1.79 8.49 19.66
N ALA A 178 2.04 7.34 20.30
CA ALA A 178 3.40 6.88 20.53
C ALA A 178 4.14 6.70 19.18
N PRO A 179 5.46 6.99 19.08
CA PRO A 179 6.19 6.90 17.80
C PRO A 179 6.12 5.52 17.14
N LYS A 180 6.11 4.44 17.94
CA LYS A 180 5.92 3.06 17.45
C LYS A 180 4.53 2.86 16.86
N HIS A 181 3.49 3.39 17.53
CA HIS A 181 2.11 3.33 17.03
C HIS A 181 1.97 4.12 15.73
N ALA A 182 2.51 5.34 15.67
CA ALA A 182 2.57 6.12 14.43
C ALA A 182 3.21 5.34 13.27
N GLN A 183 4.33 4.66 13.54
CA GLN A 183 5.01 3.83 12.53
C GLN A 183 4.16 2.65 12.07
N ILE A 184 3.49 1.95 12.99
CA ILE A 184 2.59 0.84 12.65
C ILE A 184 1.44 1.32 11.79
N PHE A 185 0.75 2.39 12.20
CA PHE A 185 -0.38 2.96 11.48
C PHE A 185 0.05 3.43 10.09
N SER A 186 1.16 4.17 10.00
CA SER A 186 1.71 4.65 8.73
C SER A 186 2.06 3.52 7.77
N ASN A 187 2.74 2.48 8.25
CA ASN A 187 3.14 1.34 7.43
C ASN A 187 1.95 0.62 6.78
N VAL A 188 0.80 0.57 7.48
CA VAL A 188 -0.38 -0.16 7.00
C VAL A 188 -1.30 0.74 6.17
N PHE A 189 -1.60 1.95 6.64
CA PHE A 189 -2.64 2.80 6.07
C PHE A 189 -2.15 4.02 5.29
N ILE A 190 -0.88 4.43 5.40
CA ILE A 190 -0.36 5.58 4.64
C ILE A 190 0.49 5.09 3.47
N GLY A 191 1.48 4.25 3.72
CA GLY A 191 2.41 3.83 2.67
C GLY A 191 3.30 4.98 2.17
N ARG A 192 3.90 4.82 0.97
CA ARG A 192 4.97 5.70 0.46
C ARG A 192 4.51 6.86 -0.43
N ALA A 193 3.31 6.82 -1.00
CA ALA A 193 2.90 7.81 -2.00
C ALA A 193 1.41 8.16 -1.91
N LYS A 194 0.54 7.18 -2.17
CA LYS A 194 -0.92 7.32 -2.09
C LYS A 194 -1.40 6.77 -0.74
N PRO A 195 -1.85 7.63 0.19
CA PRO A 195 -2.40 7.18 1.46
C PRO A 195 -3.54 6.21 1.22
N TRP A 196 -3.41 4.98 1.71
CA TRP A 196 -4.47 4.00 1.60
C TRP A 196 -5.72 4.42 2.40
N VAL A 197 -5.50 5.07 3.55
CA VAL A 197 -6.57 5.61 4.43
C VAL A 197 -7.53 6.55 3.69
N ALA A 198 -7.06 7.21 2.62
CA ALA A 198 -7.88 8.09 1.81
C ALA A 198 -8.98 7.37 1.02
N GLN A 199 -8.95 6.02 0.97
CA GLN A 199 -9.99 5.20 0.34
C GLN A 199 -11.15 4.91 1.29
N LEU A 200 -11.02 5.19 2.58
CA LEU A 200 -12.06 4.91 3.58
C LEU A 200 -13.17 5.95 3.51
N ALA A 201 -14.42 5.48 3.38
CA ALA A 201 -15.61 6.32 3.40
C ALA A 201 -15.92 6.79 4.82
N LEU A 202 -15.35 7.93 5.24
CA LEU A 202 -15.56 8.45 6.60
C LEU A 202 -17.03 8.85 6.86
N ALA A 203 -17.83 9.07 5.82
CA ALA A 203 -19.26 9.35 5.93
C ALA A 203 -20.06 8.18 6.54
N GLU A 204 -19.53 6.95 6.47
CA GLU A 204 -20.16 5.76 7.06
C GLU A 204 -19.83 5.62 8.56
N LEU A 205 -18.90 6.42 9.08
CA LEU A 205 -18.50 6.42 10.47
C LEU A 205 -19.28 7.46 11.27
N LYS A 206 -19.43 7.21 12.57
CA LYS A 206 -19.86 8.26 13.50
C LYS A 206 -18.81 9.38 13.50
N PRO A 207 -19.20 10.66 13.68
CA PRO A 207 -18.26 11.78 13.68
C PRO A 207 -17.06 11.57 14.60
N ALA A 208 -17.29 11.13 15.85
CA ALA A 208 -16.22 10.85 16.82
C ALA A 208 -15.27 9.71 16.39
N GLU A 209 -15.73 8.79 15.56
CA GLU A 209 -14.92 7.68 15.06
C GLU A 209 -14.07 8.09 13.86
N ALA A 210 -14.66 8.88 12.96
CA ALA A 210 -13.94 9.53 11.87
C ALA A 210 -12.85 10.46 12.43
N ASP A 211 -13.15 11.24 13.46
CA ASP A 211 -12.20 12.13 14.14
C ASP A 211 -10.99 11.37 14.66
N VAL A 212 -11.19 10.23 15.33
CA VAL A 212 -10.09 9.40 15.86
C VAL A 212 -9.20 8.88 14.72
N LEU A 213 -9.80 8.43 13.63
CA LEU A 213 -9.06 7.86 12.50
C LEU A 213 -8.23 8.92 11.76
N VAL A 214 -8.85 10.08 11.49
CA VAL A 214 -8.18 11.25 10.90
C VAL A 214 -7.04 11.72 11.79
N HIS A 215 -7.29 11.82 13.09
CA HIS A 215 -6.31 12.24 14.08
C HIS A 215 -5.07 11.33 14.08
N CYS A 216 -5.26 10.00 14.09
CA CYS A 216 -4.17 9.04 13.99
C CYS A 216 -3.42 9.14 12.66
N ALA A 217 -4.13 9.37 11.54
CA ALA A 217 -3.50 9.52 10.22
C ALA A 217 -2.65 10.79 10.13
N VAL A 218 -3.17 11.94 10.60
CA VAL A 218 -2.46 13.22 10.62
C VAL A 218 -1.23 13.13 11.54
N LEU A 219 -1.38 12.66 12.78
CA LEU A 219 -0.22 12.50 13.66
C LEU A 219 0.82 11.55 13.05
N SER A 220 0.41 10.43 12.47
CA SER A 220 1.34 9.47 11.87
C SER A 220 2.14 10.09 10.71
N VAL A 221 1.48 10.84 9.82
CA VAL A 221 2.16 11.40 8.64
C VAL A 221 3.07 12.59 8.96
N PHE A 222 2.76 13.34 10.02
CA PHE A 222 3.50 14.55 10.42
C PHE A 222 4.52 14.30 11.53
N THR A 223 4.46 13.19 12.26
CA THR A 223 5.51 12.81 13.23
C THR A 223 6.64 11.99 12.60
N LEU A 224 6.37 11.35 11.46
CA LEU A 224 7.33 10.55 10.70
C LEU A 224 7.85 11.31 9.47
N PRO A 225 9.03 10.94 8.93
CA PRO A 225 9.63 11.62 7.78
C PRO A 225 8.97 11.22 6.45
N HIS A 226 7.69 11.55 6.27
CA HIS A 226 6.98 11.38 5.01
C HIS A 226 7.29 12.54 4.03
N PRO A 227 7.26 12.28 2.71
CA PRO A 227 7.44 13.34 1.73
C PRO A 227 6.24 14.32 1.77
N PRO A 228 6.46 15.62 1.46
CA PRO A 228 5.40 16.63 1.48
C PRO A 228 4.17 16.28 0.64
N VAL A 229 4.33 15.56 -0.47
CA VAL A 229 3.22 15.11 -1.31
C VAL A 229 2.23 14.21 -0.56
N THR A 230 2.73 13.31 0.29
CA THR A 230 1.89 12.39 1.08
C THR A 230 1.24 13.13 2.24
N GLN A 231 1.97 14.03 2.89
CA GLN A 231 1.44 14.90 3.95
C GLN A 231 0.32 15.81 3.42
N LEU A 232 0.52 16.43 2.26
CA LEU A 232 -0.50 17.21 1.56
C LEU A 232 -1.72 16.34 1.20
N GLY A 233 -1.50 15.13 0.68
CA GLY A 233 -2.58 14.19 0.37
C GLY A 233 -3.47 13.86 1.57
N ILE A 234 -2.87 13.67 2.76
CA ILE A 234 -3.63 13.48 4.01
C ILE A 234 -4.42 14.73 4.40
N LEU A 235 -3.85 15.93 4.26
CA LEU A 235 -4.56 17.17 4.57
C LEU A 235 -5.74 17.40 3.63
N LYS A 236 -5.58 17.13 2.33
CA LYS A 236 -6.68 17.21 1.35
C LYS A 236 -7.80 16.23 1.69
N TRP A 237 -7.47 14.97 1.91
CA TRP A 237 -8.44 13.96 2.34
C TRP A 237 -9.16 14.37 3.64
N THR A 238 -8.45 14.95 4.59
CA THR A 238 -9.03 15.45 5.84
C THR A 238 -9.99 16.61 5.60
N GLN A 239 -9.66 17.52 4.68
CA GLN A 239 -10.50 18.65 4.29
C GLN A 239 -11.75 18.21 3.53
N GLU A 240 -11.62 17.28 2.58
CA GLU A 240 -12.72 16.72 1.79
C GLU A 240 -13.81 16.08 2.67
N ASN A 241 -13.44 15.62 3.87
CA ASN A 241 -14.36 15.07 4.86
C ASN A 241 -14.85 16.10 5.90
N GLY A 242 -14.49 17.39 5.76
CA GLY A 242 -14.90 18.45 6.68
C GLY A 242 -14.34 18.34 8.10
N LEU A 243 -13.23 17.63 8.27
CA LEU A 243 -12.61 17.35 9.57
C LEU A 243 -11.35 18.18 9.85
N LEU A 244 -10.86 18.93 8.85
CA LEU A 244 -9.64 19.71 8.99
C LEU A 244 -9.74 20.82 10.04
N GLY A 245 -10.88 21.51 10.10
CA GLY A 245 -11.16 22.52 11.13
C GLY A 245 -11.44 21.96 12.53
N LYS A 246 -11.58 20.63 12.67
CA LYS A 246 -11.87 19.93 13.93
C LYS A 246 -10.67 19.10 14.43
N LEU A 247 -9.49 19.31 13.85
CA LEU A 247 -8.30 18.60 14.27
C LEU A 247 -7.96 18.88 15.73
N HIS A 248 -7.53 17.83 16.42
CA HIS A 248 -7.04 17.94 17.79
C HIS A 248 -5.82 18.88 17.86
N PRO A 249 -5.64 19.67 18.95
CA PRO A 249 -4.52 20.60 19.09
C PRO A 249 -3.14 19.97 18.83
N GLU A 250 -2.89 18.77 19.35
CA GLU A 250 -1.63 18.03 19.11
C GLU A 250 -1.38 17.72 17.62
N ALA A 251 -2.44 17.40 16.87
CA ALA A 251 -2.33 17.16 15.43
C ALA A 251 -2.03 18.46 14.68
N LEU A 252 -2.71 19.55 15.04
CA LEU A 252 -2.43 20.88 14.49
C LEU A 252 -0.98 21.32 14.77
N ASP A 253 -0.48 21.09 15.99
CA ASP A 253 0.89 21.39 16.37
C ASP A 253 1.92 20.58 15.58
N ALA A 254 1.66 19.29 15.34
CA ALA A 254 2.50 18.47 14.49
C ALA A 254 2.54 19.00 13.04
N VAL A 255 1.37 19.38 12.48
CA VAL A 255 1.27 19.96 11.14
C VAL A 255 2.07 21.26 11.05
N LYS A 256 1.88 22.20 11.98
CA LYS A 256 2.60 23.49 12.01
C LYS A 256 4.12 23.30 12.03
N LYS A 257 4.62 22.41 12.88
CA LYS A 257 6.07 22.13 13.03
C LYS A 257 6.72 21.63 11.73
N VAL A 258 5.99 20.90 10.90
CA VAL A 258 6.49 20.33 9.65
C VAL A 258 6.29 21.29 8.48
N VAL A 259 5.11 21.89 8.37
CA VAL A 259 4.73 22.78 7.26
C VAL A 259 5.61 24.04 7.22
N THR A 260 6.04 24.55 8.38
CA THR A 260 7.03 25.65 8.47
C THR A 260 8.37 25.32 7.78
N ARG A 261 8.72 24.03 7.69
CA ARG A 261 9.96 23.54 7.06
C ARG A 261 9.78 23.20 5.59
N TRP A 262 8.56 23.22 5.07
CA TRP A 262 8.31 22.98 3.64
C TRP A 262 8.90 24.09 2.78
N THR A 263 9.22 23.74 1.53
CA THR A 263 9.62 24.73 0.53
C THR A 263 8.43 25.62 0.16
N GLY A 264 8.71 26.84 -0.34
CA GLY A 264 7.65 27.76 -0.78
C GLY A 264 6.70 27.14 -1.81
N ARG A 265 7.23 26.28 -2.70
CA ARG A 265 6.42 25.52 -3.67
C ARG A 265 5.34 24.66 -2.98
N TRP A 266 5.70 23.89 -1.95
CA TRP A 266 4.75 23.03 -1.23
C TRP A 266 3.81 23.83 -0.34
N GLN A 267 4.26 24.95 0.24
CA GLN A 267 3.37 25.87 0.97
C GLN A 267 2.33 26.53 0.05
N SER A 268 2.72 26.91 -1.18
CA SER A 268 1.77 27.40 -2.19
C SER A 268 0.82 26.32 -2.69
N ALA A 269 1.31 25.09 -2.87
CA ALA A 269 0.46 23.94 -3.21
C ALA A 269 -0.58 23.69 -2.11
N LEU A 270 -0.17 23.74 -0.83
CA LEU A 270 -1.08 23.62 0.31
C LEU A 270 -2.22 24.65 0.27
N ARG A 271 -1.90 25.93 0.04
CA ARG A 271 -2.92 26.98 -0.09
C ARG A 271 -3.87 26.79 -1.26
N LYS A 272 -3.35 26.31 -2.40
CA LYS A 272 -4.13 26.11 -3.61
C LYS A 272 -5.06 24.92 -3.49
N GLU A 273 -4.56 23.86 -2.87
CA GLU A 273 -5.21 22.56 -2.86
C GLU A 273 -6.08 22.33 -1.61
N VAL A 274 -5.88 23.12 -0.55
CA VAL A 274 -6.65 23.07 0.69
C VAL A 274 -7.32 24.43 0.93
N ALA A 275 -8.56 24.57 0.47
CA ALA A 275 -9.28 25.86 0.45
C ALA A 275 -9.58 26.44 1.86
N GLU A 276 -9.80 25.58 2.85
CA GLU A 276 -10.19 25.97 4.21
C GLU A 276 -9.11 25.54 5.22
N LEU A 277 -7.97 26.22 5.18
CA LEU A 277 -6.89 25.98 6.15
C LEU A 277 -7.24 26.57 7.52
N PRO A 278 -7.09 25.80 8.62
CA PRO A 278 -7.14 26.34 9.97
C PRO A 278 -6.21 27.54 10.12
N GLU A 279 -6.67 28.59 10.81
CA GLU A 279 -5.95 29.86 10.95
C GLU A 279 -4.53 29.65 11.52
N GLU A 280 -4.37 28.69 12.41
CA GLU A 280 -3.09 28.37 13.04
C GLU A 280 -2.09 27.77 12.04
N ILE A 281 -2.56 27.02 11.04
CA ILE A 281 -1.72 26.51 9.95
C ILE A 281 -1.47 27.64 8.95
N ALA A 282 -2.48 28.45 8.61
CA ALA A 282 -2.33 29.56 7.68
C ALA A 282 -1.31 30.60 8.17
N ALA A 283 -1.32 30.90 9.47
CA ALA A 283 -0.43 31.87 10.11
C ALA A 283 1.07 31.50 10.04
N VAL A 284 1.40 30.21 9.91
CA VAL A 284 2.79 29.75 9.82
C VAL A 284 3.32 29.65 8.39
N LEU A 285 2.47 29.87 7.37
CA LEU A 285 2.86 29.83 5.97
C LEU A 285 3.48 31.16 5.52
N LYS A 286 4.58 31.11 4.76
CA LYS A 286 5.26 32.32 4.26
C LYS A 286 4.39 33.08 3.25
N PRO A 287 4.15 34.40 3.40
CA PRO A 287 3.21 35.14 2.56
C PRO A 287 3.45 34.93 1.06
N VAL A 288 2.37 34.70 0.30
CA VAL A 288 2.41 34.57 -1.16
C VAL A 288 2.78 35.93 -1.73
N GLY A 289 3.99 36.09 -2.24
CA GLY A 289 4.45 37.36 -2.82
C GLY A 289 5.57 38.05 -2.05
N ALA A 290 6.07 37.48 -0.95
CA ALA A 290 7.44 37.79 -0.51
C ALA A 290 8.42 37.10 -1.47
N GLU A 291 8.40 37.49 -2.74
CA GLU A 291 9.58 37.33 -3.58
C GLU A 291 10.73 38.06 -2.87
N PRO A 292 11.95 37.51 -2.90
CA PRO A 292 13.09 38.19 -2.32
C PRO A 292 13.31 39.50 -3.10
N GLU A 293 12.86 40.63 -2.54
CA GLU A 293 13.07 42.01 -3.02
C GLU A 293 14.57 42.43 -3.09
N GLY A 294 15.50 41.48 -3.18
CA GLY A 294 16.94 41.70 -3.07
C GLY A 294 17.72 41.20 -4.28
N ARG A 295 17.18 41.40 -5.48
CA ARG A 295 17.93 41.16 -6.71
C ARG A 295 17.74 42.31 -7.68
N ASP A 296 18.38 43.42 -7.33
CA ASP A 296 18.47 44.63 -8.13
C ASP A 296 18.84 44.33 -9.58
N GLU A 297 17.97 44.81 -10.45
CA GLU A 297 18.19 45.01 -11.88
C GLU A 297 19.36 45.99 -12.08
N ALA A 298 20.57 45.47 -12.29
CA ALA A 298 21.66 46.25 -12.84
C ALA A 298 21.79 45.96 -14.35
N ALA A 299 21.14 46.83 -15.12
CA ALA A 299 21.55 47.39 -16.41
C ALA A 299 22.32 46.49 -17.42
N GLY A 300 21.70 46.29 -18.59
CA GLY A 300 22.37 45.77 -19.78
C GLY A 300 21.55 45.98 -21.06
N ASN A 301 21.39 47.25 -21.46
CA ASN A 301 20.96 47.67 -22.79
C ASN A 301 21.84 47.07 -23.90
N GLY A 302 21.25 46.66 -25.03
CA GLY A 302 22.00 46.52 -26.28
C GLY A 302 21.34 45.72 -27.41
N ALA A 303 20.76 46.45 -28.36
CA ALA A 303 20.77 46.21 -29.81
C ALA A 303 19.91 45.07 -30.42
N GLU A 304 18.74 45.48 -30.93
CA GLU A 304 18.35 45.53 -32.35
C GLU A 304 18.63 44.37 -33.32
N ASP A 305 17.58 44.11 -34.12
CA ASP A 305 17.53 43.61 -35.49
C ASP A 305 17.88 42.15 -35.81
N ARG A 306 16.83 41.33 -35.99
CA ARG A 306 16.67 40.56 -37.25
C ARG A 306 15.24 40.10 -37.52
N GLU A 307 14.62 40.79 -38.47
CA GLU A 307 13.54 40.33 -39.33
C GLU A 307 13.97 39.15 -40.23
N GLY A 308 12.98 38.31 -40.59
CA GLY A 308 13.05 37.32 -41.67
C GLY A 308 13.44 35.92 -41.18
N SER A 309 12.79 34.82 -41.55
CA SER A 309 11.83 34.58 -42.60
C SER A 309 11.25 33.19 -42.39
N ASN A 310 9.95 33.07 -42.61
CA ASN A 310 9.20 31.84 -42.77
C ASN A 310 9.74 31.10 -44.03
N ALA A 311 10.21 29.86 -43.89
CA ALA A 311 10.45 28.97 -45.02
C ALA A 311 10.17 27.52 -44.61
N GLU A 312 9.06 27.07 -45.15
CA GLU A 312 8.52 25.73 -45.30
C GLU A 312 9.48 24.82 -46.11
N LEU A 313 9.22 23.49 -46.07
CA LEU A 313 9.83 22.39 -46.84
C LEU A 313 11.13 21.82 -46.23
N GLY A 314 11.35 20.52 -46.16
CA GLY A 314 10.60 19.42 -46.75
C GLY A 314 11.30 18.09 -46.46
N GLU A 315 10.48 17.06 -46.60
CA GLU A 315 10.73 15.63 -46.69
C GLU A 315 11.87 15.21 -47.64
N THR A 316 12.37 13.99 -47.44
CA THR A 316 13.39 13.17 -48.16
C THR A 316 14.63 12.92 -47.30
N GLY A 317 15.22 11.74 -47.25
CA GLY A 317 15.08 10.54 -48.06
C GLY A 317 16.29 9.66 -47.76
N ASP A 318 16.08 8.38 -47.94
CA ASP A 318 16.97 7.24 -47.69
C ASP A 318 18.38 7.32 -48.30
N ALA A 319 19.20 6.37 -47.84
CA ALA A 319 20.39 5.76 -48.48
C ALA A 319 21.82 6.26 -48.11
N PRO A 320 22.83 5.36 -48.24
CA PRO A 320 23.91 5.15 -47.27
C PRO A 320 25.27 5.65 -47.78
N ASP A 321 26.25 5.81 -46.88
CA ASP A 321 27.64 6.08 -47.28
C ASP A 321 28.64 5.21 -46.52
N GLU A 322 29.60 4.73 -47.29
CA GLU A 322 30.54 3.66 -47.02
C GLU A 322 31.79 4.14 -46.26
N GLY A 323 32.64 3.15 -45.96
CA GLY A 323 33.83 3.22 -45.14
C GLY A 323 34.76 4.43 -45.35
N ARG A 324 35.37 4.84 -44.24
CA ARG A 324 36.66 5.53 -44.29
C ARG A 324 37.53 5.21 -43.08
N GLU A 325 38.48 4.33 -43.37
CA GLU A 325 39.90 4.39 -43.03
C GLU A 325 40.33 4.95 -41.66
N GLU A 326 40.81 3.99 -40.86
CA GLU A 326 42.04 3.99 -40.07
C GLU A 326 42.84 5.31 -40.01
N GLY A 327 42.91 5.87 -38.80
CA GLY A 327 43.88 6.89 -38.41
C GLY A 327 44.53 6.50 -37.09
N GLU A 328 45.67 5.83 -37.17
CA GLU A 328 46.64 5.64 -36.09
C GLU A 328 47.05 6.99 -35.48
N GLY A 329 46.82 7.15 -34.18
CA GLY A 329 47.31 8.26 -33.37
C GLY A 329 47.90 7.72 -32.07
N ASP A 330 49.17 7.32 -32.14
CA ASP A 330 50.00 6.87 -31.02
C ASP A 330 50.40 8.08 -30.17
N GLU A 331 49.75 8.29 -29.02
CA GLU A 331 50.19 9.25 -28.00
C GLU A 331 50.87 8.55 -26.81
N PRO A 332 52.07 9.00 -26.40
CA PRO A 332 52.90 8.31 -25.41
C PRO A 332 52.31 8.39 -23.99
N ARG A 333 51.95 7.21 -23.46
CA ARG A 333 51.55 7.02 -22.06
C ARG A 333 52.69 7.35 -21.10
N ALA A 334 52.42 8.28 -20.19
CA ALA A 334 53.26 8.58 -19.02
C ALA A 334 53.50 7.34 -18.13
N PRO A 335 54.68 7.20 -17.51
CA PRO A 335 55.06 6.02 -16.74
C PRO A 335 54.19 5.84 -15.49
N LYS A 336 53.59 4.65 -15.37
CA LYS A 336 52.83 4.20 -14.20
C LYS A 336 53.75 4.16 -12.97
N LYS A 337 53.39 4.91 -11.93
CA LYS A 337 54.03 4.81 -10.61
C LYS A 337 53.77 3.42 -10.03
N GLU A 338 54.84 2.68 -9.79
CA GLU A 338 54.84 1.39 -9.12
C GLU A 338 54.21 1.51 -7.74
N ARG A 339 53.21 0.67 -7.46
CA ARG A 339 52.61 0.55 -6.13
C ARG A 339 53.59 -0.21 -5.23
N PRO A 340 53.82 0.25 -3.99
CA PRO A 340 54.73 -0.42 -3.07
C PRO A 340 54.24 -1.84 -2.77
N VAL A 341 55.16 -2.80 -2.93
CA VAL A 341 55.00 -4.22 -2.64
C VAL A 341 54.72 -4.41 -1.15
N TYR A 342 53.56 -4.99 -0.84
CA TYR A 342 53.19 -5.37 0.51
C TYR A 342 54.09 -6.50 1.00
N VAL A 343 54.97 -6.20 1.97
CA VAL A 343 55.78 -7.21 2.66
C VAL A 343 54.90 -7.86 3.74
N PRO A 344 54.62 -9.17 3.67
CA PRO A 344 53.83 -9.87 4.67
C PRO A 344 54.53 -9.80 6.04
N ARG A 345 53.77 -9.36 7.05
CA ARG A 345 54.22 -9.30 8.44
C ARG A 345 54.46 -10.72 8.97
N PRO A 346 55.59 -11.02 9.62
CA PRO A 346 55.89 -12.35 10.13
C PRO A 346 54.87 -12.79 11.18
N GLN A 347 54.41 -14.04 11.05
CA GLN A 347 53.48 -14.69 11.96
C GLN A 347 54.12 -14.85 13.35
N LYS A 348 53.36 -14.46 14.37
CA LYS A 348 53.71 -14.63 15.78
C LYS A 348 53.48 -16.12 16.14
N PRO A 349 54.48 -16.84 16.67
CA PRO A 349 54.34 -18.25 16.98
C PRO A 349 53.54 -18.47 18.27
N GLY A 350 52.68 -19.49 18.21
CA GLY A 350 52.24 -20.38 19.30
C GLY A 350 51.90 -19.77 20.65
N ALA A 351 50.60 -19.64 20.95
CA ALA A 351 50.11 -19.72 22.32
C ALA A 351 49.07 -20.85 22.38
N GLU A 352 49.35 -21.76 23.30
CA GLU A 352 48.76 -23.07 23.48
C GLU A 352 47.27 -23.00 23.84
N THR A 353 46.58 -24.06 23.44
CA THR A 353 45.16 -24.30 23.64
C THR A 353 44.93 -24.75 25.09
N GLU A 354 44.33 -23.89 25.91
CA GLU A 354 43.76 -24.30 27.21
C GLU A 354 42.23 -24.47 27.12
N PRO A 355 41.66 -25.49 27.83
CA PRO A 355 40.25 -25.83 27.76
C PRO A 355 39.41 -24.87 28.60
N ARG A 356 38.45 -24.20 27.94
CA ARG A 356 37.58 -23.18 28.55
C ARG A 356 36.44 -23.85 29.32
N ARG A 357 36.52 -23.79 30.66
CA ARG A 357 35.42 -24.09 31.60
C ARG A 357 34.37 -22.98 31.59
N ASP A 358 33.12 -23.41 31.73
CA ASP A 358 31.91 -22.60 31.90
C ASP A 358 31.91 -21.78 33.19
N ALA A 359 31.72 -20.46 33.07
CA ALA A 359 31.17 -19.61 34.13
C ALA A 359 30.61 -18.29 33.54
N PRO A 360 29.43 -17.82 34.00
CA PRO A 360 28.76 -16.65 33.44
C PRO A 360 29.40 -15.36 33.96
N ARG A 361 29.78 -14.45 33.04
CA ARG A 361 30.22 -13.09 33.39
C ARG A 361 29.11 -12.10 33.06
N GLU A 362 28.64 -11.44 34.11
CA GLU A 362 27.77 -10.27 34.09
C GLU A 362 28.38 -9.16 33.20
N ARG A 363 27.54 -8.55 32.35
CA ARG A 363 27.92 -7.40 31.52
C ARG A 363 27.73 -6.11 32.32
N PRO A 364 28.72 -5.20 32.35
CA PRO A 364 28.57 -3.91 32.99
C PRO A 364 27.69 -2.97 32.16
N VAL A 365 26.90 -2.20 32.90
CA VAL A 365 25.97 -1.14 32.48
C VAL A 365 26.74 0.00 31.80
N TYR A 366 26.23 0.49 30.67
CA TYR A 366 26.76 1.64 29.94
C TYR A 366 26.06 2.93 30.42
N GLU A 367 26.82 3.83 31.05
CA GLU A 367 26.39 5.21 31.31
C GLU A 367 26.82 6.13 30.15
N PRO A 368 25.92 6.98 29.61
CA PRO A 368 26.28 7.94 28.56
C PRO A 368 27.02 9.14 29.16
N ARG A 369 28.25 9.35 28.68
CA ARG A 369 29.13 10.45 29.10
C ARG A 369 28.79 11.75 28.36
N ASN A 370 28.32 12.74 29.14
CA ASN A 370 28.26 14.16 28.78
C ASN A 370 29.67 14.80 28.69
N GLY A 371 29.80 15.79 27.80
CA GLY A 371 30.91 16.77 27.69
C GLY A 371 30.99 17.27 26.24
N SER A 372 30.69 18.50 25.85
CA SER A 372 30.97 19.85 26.39
C SER A 372 32.47 20.16 26.51
N GLY A 373 32.89 21.20 25.76
CA GLY A 373 34.24 21.79 25.70
C GLY A 373 35.09 21.23 24.54
N GLY A 374 35.67 21.98 23.61
CA GLY A 374 36.07 23.39 23.61
C GLY A 374 37.54 23.47 23.16
N GLY A 375 37.86 24.35 22.21
CA GLY A 375 39.23 24.72 21.80
C GLY A 375 39.57 24.30 20.36
N SER A 376 39.78 25.18 19.38
CA SER A 376 40.69 26.34 19.25
C SER A 376 41.94 25.99 18.42
N GLY A 377 42.07 26.67 17.27
CA GLY A 377 43.21 26.63 16.34
C GLY A 377 42.69 26.59 14.89
N GLY A 378 42.77 27.62 14.04
CA GLY A 378 43.71 28.73 13.96
C GLY A 378 44.55 28.56 12.68
N GLY A 379 44.25 29.33 11.62
CA GLY A 379 44.99 29.36 10.35
C GLY A 379 44.06 29.59 9.17
N SER A 380 43.73 30.83 8.82
CA SER A 380 44.52 31.77 7.99
C SER A 380 44.69 31.29 6.54
N GLY A 381 43.88 31.88 5.66
CA GLY A 381 43.89 31.68 4.21
C GLY A 381 42.78 32.51 3.59
N GLY A 382 43.06 33.79 3.35
CA GLY A 382 42.09 34.75 2.85
C GLY A 382 41.80 34.65 1.36
N GLY A 383 40.88 35.52 0.93
CA GLY A 383 40.87 36.05 -0.43
C GLY A 383 39.60 35.74 -1.22
N ASN A 384 38.89 36.81 -1.56
CA ASN A 384 37.86 36.97 -2.61
C ASN A 384 36.60 36.11 -2.45
N GLY A 385 35.41 36.67 -2.26
CA GLY A 385 34.86 37.83 -2.98
C GLY A 385 34.07 37.30 -4.19
N GLY A 386 32.75 37.44 -4.17
CA GLY A 386 31.93 37.18 -5.36
C GLY A 386 30.58 36.57 -5.04
N GLY A 387 29.60 37.44 -4.80
CA GLY A 387 28.19 37.07 -4.84
C GLY A 387 27.74 36.64 -6.24
N GLY A 388 26.61 35.94 -6.26
CA GLY A 388 25.90 35.49 -7.45
C GLY A 388 24.90 34.43 -7.01
N ASN A 389 23.78 34.80 -6.38
CA ASN A 389 22.62 35.32 -7.10
C ASN A 389 22.69 34.93 -8.59
N GLY A 390 22.14 33.75 -8.94
CA GLY A 390 21.93 33.24 -10.30
C GLY A 390 20.52 32.67 -10.45
N GLY A 391 19.53 33.50 -10.78
CA GLY A 391 18.19 33.11 -11.17
C GLY A 391 18.36 32.64 -12.59
N GLY A 392 18.72 31.36 -12.71
CA GLY A 392 18.97 30.76 -14.00
C GLY A 392 17.66 30.80 -14.77
N ARG A 393 17.57 31.69 -15.77
CA ARG A 393 16.81 31.40 -16.99
C ARG A 393 17.11 29.94 -17.31
N PHE A 394 16.07 29.15 -17.54
CA PHE A 394 16.21 27.77 -17.99
C PHE A 394 17.14 27.77 -19.19
N ASP A 395 18.40 27.43 -18.96
CA ASP A 395 19.41 27.41 -19.99
C ASP A 395 19.22 26.11 -20.74
N LEU A 396 18.43 26.22 -21.82
CA LEU A 396 18.11 25.13 -22.72
C LEU A 396 19.38 24.42 -23.20
N VAL A 397 20.48 25.16 -23.38
CA VAL A 397 21.75 24.60 -23.81
C VAL A 397 22.38 23.77 -22.68
N SER A 398 22.36 24.26 -21.44
CA SER A 398 22.86 23.48 -20.30
C SER A 398 22.03 22.22 -20.05
N THR A 399 20.71 22.30 -20.22
CA THR A 399 19.79 21.19 -19.98
C THR A 399 19.86 20.16 -21.10
N LEU A 400 20.00 20.58 -22.36
CA LEU A 400 20.31 19.67 -23.47
C LEU A 400 21.65 18.96 -23.25
N ARG A 401 22.69 19.67 -22.79
CA ARG A 401 23.99 19.07 -22.46
C ARG A 401 23.88 18.06 -21.31
N GLN A 402 23.03 18.36 -20.31
CA GLN A 402 22.77 17.48 -19.18
C GLN A 402 21.97 16.23 -19.60
N ILE A 403 21.03 16.37 -20.54
CA ILE A 403 20.29 15.27 -21.15
C ILE A 403 21.23 14.40 -21.99
N GLU A 404 22.10 14.98 -22.82
CA GLU A 404 23.11 14.24 -23.58
C GLU A 404 24.04 13.44 -22.66
N GLN A 405 24.50 14.06 -21.58
CA GLN A 405 25.34 13.39 -20.58
C GLN A 405 24.60 12.23 -19.90
N HIS A 406 23.32 12.40 -19.57
CA HIS A 406 22.48 11.33 -19.02
C HIS A 406 22.23 10.20 -20.02
N VAL A 407 21.97 10.52 -21.29
CA VAL A 407 21.81 9.52 -22.36
C VAL A 407 23.11 8.74 -22.56
N GLN A 408 24.26 9.41 -22.48
CA GLN A 408 25.56 8.74 -22.57
C GLN A 408 25.80 7.80 -21.37
N THR A 409 25.42 8.20 -20.15
CA THR A 409 25.46 7.32 -18.98
C THR A 409 24.55 6.10 -19.17
N LEU A 410 23.32 6.28 -19.62
CA LEU A 410 22.39 5.17 -19.90
C LEU A 410 22.92 4.24 -21.00
N ARG A 411 23.54 4.76 -22.06
CA ARG A 411 24.19 3.95 -23.10
C ARG A 411 25.34 3.13 -22.54
N ASN A 412 26.15 3.71 -21.66
CA ASN A 412 27.23 3.00 -20.98
C ASN A 412 26.70 1.92 -20.03
N GLU A 413 25.62 2.20 -19.29
CA GLU A 413 24.96 1.24 -18.41
C GLU A 413 24.33 0.08 -19.19
N ILE A 414 23.67 0.35 -20.33
CA ILE A 414 23.14 -0.68 -21.22
C ILE A 414 24.28 -1.51 -21.83
N ALA A 415 25.38 -0.87 -22.25
CA ALA A 415 26.55 -1.58 -22.76
C ALA A 415 27.18 -2.48 -21.68
N ALA A 416 27.31 -1.98 -20.45
CA ALA A 416 27.81 -2.76 -19.31
C ALA A 416 26.85 -3.90 -18.92
N ALA A 417 25.54 -3.65 -18.94
CA ALA A 417 24.52 -4.66 -18.68
C ALA A 417 24.46 -5.73 -19.79
N LYS A 418 24.77 -5.38 -21.05
CA LYS A 418 24.91 -6.34 -22.16
C LYS A 418 26.25 -7.09 -22.14
N ALA A 419 27.30 -6.50 -21.59
CA ALA A 419 28.60 -7.15 -21.42
C ALA A 419 28.61 -8.15 -20.25
N ARG A 420 27.90 -7.85 -19.15
CA ARG A 420 27.77 -8.75 -17.97
C ARG A 420 27.33 -10.19 -18.28
N PRO A 421 26.28 -10.46 -19.08
CA PRO A 421 25.88 -11.84 -19.38
C PRO A 421 26.88 -12.57 -20.29
N ARG A 422 27.82 -11.83 -20.93
CA ARG A 422 28.85 -12.39 -21.79
C ARG A 422 30.13 -12.75 -21.02
N GLU A 423 30.42 -12.07 -19.91
CA GLU A 423 31.52 -12.45 -18.99
C GLU A 423 31.11 -13.50 -17.94
N GLU A 424 29.82 -13.60 -17.57
CA GLU A 424 29.33 -14.62 -16.62
C GLU A 424 29.17 -16.03 -17.22
N ARG A 425 29.35 -16.19 -18.55
CA ARG A 425 29.54 -17.47 -19.25
C ARG A 425 30.92 -17.43 -19.93
N PRO A 426 32.03 -17.94 -19.34
CA PRO A 426 32.19 -19.33 -18.91
C PRO A 426 33.21 -19.52 -17.76
N ARG A 427 32.82 -19.47 -16.49
CA ARG A 427 33.65 -20.00 -15.37
C ARG A 427 32.88 -20.81 -14.32
N ARG A 428 31.60 -21.08 -14.58
CA ARG A 428 30.73 -21.81 -13.64
C ARG A 428 30.64 -23.30 -13.98
N ALA A 429 31.79 -23.93 -14.24
CA ALA A 429 31.88 -25.38 -14.46
C ALA A 429 32.51 -26.16 -13.29
N GLU A 430 33.11 -25.54 -12.27
CA GLU A 430 33.89 -26.32 -11.28
C GLU A 430 33.72 -25.94 -9.80
N LYS A 431 32.67 -25.19 -9.42
CA LYS A 431 32.39 -24.98 -7.99
C LYS A 431 30.93 -25.25 -7.67
N ALA A 432 30.61 -26.54 -7.62
CA ALA A 432 29.45 -27.06 -6.92
C ALA A 432 29.54 -26.62 -5.45
N GLY A 433 28.80 -25.56 -5.11
CA GLY A 433 28.40 -25.32 -3.73
C GLY A 433 27.44 -26.42 -3.28
N PRO A 434 27.27 -26.62 -1.96
CA PRO A 434 26.40 -27.66 -1.43
C PRO A 434 24.99 -27.47 -2.01
N ILE A 435 24.51 -28.53 -2.65
CA ILE A 435 23.15 -28.66 -3.17
C ILE A 435 22.22 -28.37 -2.00
N ILE A 436 21.46 -27.27 -2.08
CA ILE A 436 20.36 -27.01 -1.15
C ILE A 436 19.30 -28.05 -1.50
N GLU A 437 19.15 -29.08 -0.66
CA GLU A 437 18.07 -30.07 -0.79
C GLU A 437 16.72 -29.33 -0.86
N GLY A 438 16.00 -29.51 -1.97
CA GLY A 438 14.67 -28.94 -2.19
C GLY A 438 14.59 -27.76 -3.17
N ALA A 439 15.71 -27.26 -3.71
CA ALA A 439 15.61 -26.36 -4.86
C ALA A 439 15.19 -27.17 -6.09
N PRO A 440 14.12 -26.78 -6.82
CA PRO A 440 13.69 -27.51 -8.00
C PRO A 440 14.84 -27.56 -8.99
N THR A 441 15.12 -28.77 -9.44
CA THR A 441 16.21 -29.03 -10.39
C THR A 441 15.98 -28.17 -11.64
N PRO A 442 17.04 -27.78 -12.36
CA PRO A 442 16.89 -27.02 -13.60
C PRO A 442 15.95 -27.72 -14.61
N ASP A 443 15.88 -29.06 -14.55
CA ASP A 443 14.98 -29.87 -15.37
C ASP A 443 13.51 -29.76 -14.90
N GLU A 444 13.26 -29.72 -13.59
CA GLU A 444 11.92 -29.45 -13.03
C GLU A 444 11.45 -28.03 -13.33
N LEU A 445 12.34 -27.03 -13.27
CA LEU A 445 12.02 -25.66 -13.68
C LEU A 445 11.69 -25.58 -15.18
N ALA A 446 12.43 -26.29 -16.04
CA ALA A 446 12.11 -26.38 -17.46
C ALA A 446 10.74 -27.03 -17.69
N ARG A 447 10.41 -28.08 -16.93
CA ARG A 447 9.10 -28.75 -17.00
C ARG A 447 7.95 -27.86 -16.53
N LEU A 448 8.13 -27.13 -15.43
CA LEU A 448 7.15 -26.17 -14.92
C LEU A 448 6.93 -25.01 -15.90
N ASN A 449 8.00 -24.52 -16.52
CA ASN A 449 7.89 -23.46 -17.51
C ASN A 449 7.10 -23.94 -18.74
N LEU A 450 7.37 -25.16 -19.23
CA LEU A 450 6.61 -25.77 -20.31
C LEU A 450 5.13 -25.97 -19.94
N GLN A 451 4.83 -26.31 -18.67
CA GLN A 451 3.45 -26.41 -18.19
C GLN A 451 2.73 -25.05 -18.13
N LEU A 452 3.43 -23.98 -17.74
CA LEU A 452 2.89 -22.62 -17.77
C LEU A 452 2.65 -22.13 -19.20
N GLU A 453 3.57 -22.42 -20.13
CA GLU A 453 3.39 -22.12 -21.55
C GLU A 453 2.19 -22.87 -22.14
N ALA A 454 2.00 -24.15 -21.79
CA ALA A 454 0.84 -24.92 -22.20
C ALA A 454 -0.48 -24.35 -21.67
N ARG A 455 -0.53 -23.94 -20.39
CA ARG A 455 -1.74 -23.33 -19.80
C ARG A 455 -2.04 -21.95 -20.39
N ASN A 456 -1.01 -21.16 -20.68
CA ASN A 456 -1.19 -19.88 -21.37
C ASN A 456 -1.71 -20.07 -22.79
N ALA A 457 -1.22 -21.08 -23.52
CA ALA A 457 -1.75 -21.43 -24.83
C ALA A 457 -3.23 -21.87 -24.75
N GLU A 458 -3.59 -22.69 -23.76
CA GLU A 458 -4.98 -23.11 -23.52
C GLU A 458 -5.91 -21.92 -23.22
N LEU A 459 -5.50 -21.00 -22.36
CA LEU A 459 -6.28 -19.78 -22.06
C LEU A 459 -6.43 -18.89 -23.30
N GLN A 460 -5.39 -18.76 -24.12
CA GLN A 460 -5.47 -18.02 -25.39
C GLN A 460 -6.43 -18.71 -26.38
N THR A 461 -6.44 -20.04 -26.44
CA THR A 461 -7.43 -20.79 -27.23
C THR A 461 -8.84 -20.56 -26.71
N GLN A 462 -9.08 -20.62 -25.39
CA GLN A 462 -10.40 -20.34 -24.81
C GLN A 462 -10.90 -18.92 -25.11
N ILE A 463 -10.03 -17.91 -25.04
CA ILE A 463 -10.39 -16.54 -25.41
C ILE A 463 -10.75 -16.47 -26.90
N THR A 464 -10.00 -17.15 -27.75
CA THR A 464 -10.27 -17.20 -29.19
C THR A 464 -11.60 -17.91 -29.47
N GLU A 465 -11.87 -19.03 -28.80
CA GLU A 465 -13.14 -19.77 -28.90
C GLU A 465 -14.33 -18.95 -28.42
N LEU A 466 -14.23 -18.22 -27.31
CA LEU A 466 -15.30 -17.33 -26.83
C LEU A 466 -15.54 -16.17 -27.79
N THR A 467 -14.48 -15.60 -28.36
CA THR A 467 -14.57 -14.54 -29.35
C THR A 467 -15.25 -15.07 -30.62
N GLN A 468 -14.79 -16.21 -31.13
CA GLN A 468 -15.37 -16.85 -32.31
C GLN A 468 -16.82 -17.29 -32.07
N HIS A 469 -17.15 -17.79 -30.88
CA HIS A 469 -18.52 -18.13 -30.52
C HIS A 469 -19.44 -16.90 -30.55
N SER A 470 -18.95 -15.74 -30.09
CA SER A 470 -19.71 -14.49 -30.18
C SER A 470 -19.89 -14.01 -31.62
N GLU A 471 -18.89 -14.21 -32.49
CA GLU A 471 -18.98 -13.94 -33.92
C GLU A 471 -19.95 -14.91 -34.64
N ASP A 472 -19.92 -16.19 -34.27
CA ASP A 472 -20.83 -17.22 -34.79
C ASP A 472 -22.27 -16.96 -34.34
N LEU A 473 -22.49 -16.52 -33.10
CA LEU A 473 -23.80 -16.07 -32.61
C LEU A 473 -24.29 -14.84 -33.37
N ALA A 474 -23.42 -13.86 -33.63
CA ALA A 474 -23.77 -12.70 -34.44
C ALA A 474 -24.13 -13.10 -35.88
N THR A 475 -23.37 -14.01 -36.47
CA THR A 475 -23.56 -14.50 -37.84
C THR A 475 -24.82 -15.36 -37.97
N SER A 476 -25.08 -16.24 -36.99
CA SER A 476 -26.26 -17.12 -36.96
C SER A 476 -27.56 -16.37 -36.63
N THR A 477 -27.49 -15.32 -35.80
CA THR A 477 -28.64 -14.41 -35.58
C THR A 477 -28.98 -13.64 -36.86
N GLY A 478 -27.97 -13.26 -37.65
CA GLY A 478 -28.17 -12.75 -39.02
C GLY A 478 -28.84 -13.77 -39.94
N ALA A 479 -28.52 -15.06 -39.82
CA ALA A 479 -29.08 -16.13 -40.65
C ALA A 479 -30.59 -16.38 -40.40
N MET A 480 -31.09 -16.11 -39.19
CA MET A 480 -32.53 -16.18 -38.87
C MET A 480 -33.35 -15.10 -39.60
N SER A 481 -32.72 -14.03 -40.09
CA SER A 481 -33.38 -12.97 -40.87
C SER A 481 -33.57 -13.30 -42.36
N GLY A 482 -33.01 -14.41 -42.85
CA GLY A 482 -33.24 -14.92 -44.21
C GLY A 482 -32.47 -14.23 -45.33
N GLU A 483 -31.80 -13.09 -45.07
CA GLU A 483 -30.93 -12.43 -46.04
C GLU A 483 -29.46 -12.39 -45.56
N PRO A 484 -28.46 -12.70 -46.41
CA PRO A 484 -27.06 -12.59 -46.04
C PRO A 484 -26.70 -11.14 -45.78
N VAL A 485 -26.38 -10.82 -44.52
CA VAL A 485 -26.02 -9.46 -44.09
C VAL A 485 -24.64 -9.11 -44.67
N THR A 486 -24.61 -8.41 -45.79
CA THR A 486 -23.38 -7.91 -46.46
C THR A 486 -22.91 -6.56 -45.91
N ASP A 487 -23.75 -5.88 -45.13
CA ASP A 487 -23.41 -4.62 -44.48
C ASP A 487 -22.76 -4.87 -43.09
N THR A 488 -21.46 -4.61 -42.99
CA THR A 488 -20.71 -4.70 -41.72
C THR A 488 -21.30 -3.78 -40.65
N GLY A 489 -21.92 -2.66 -41.04
CA GLY A 489 -22.63 -1.78 -40.13
C GLY A 489 -23.89 -2.41 -39.54
N ALA A 490 -24.61 -3.22 -40.32
CA ALA A 490 -25.78 -3.95 -39.82
C ALA A 490 -25.38 -5.07 -38.85
N GLN A 491 -24.29 -5.78 -39.13
CA GLN A 491 -23.74 -6.78 -38.19
C GLN A 491 -23.33 -6.16 -36.86
N LEU A 492 -22.63 -5.02 -36.90
CA LEU A 492 -22.26 -4.27 -35.68
C LEU A 492 -23.50 -3.85 -34.89
N ARG A 493 -24.53 -3.31 -35.56
CA ARG A 493 -25.79 -2.90 -34.91
C ARG A 493 -26.50 -4.08 -34.24
N THR A 494 -26.49 -5.26 -34.85
CA THR A 494 -27.06 -6.48 -34.27
C THR A 494 -26.26 -6.97 -33.06
N LEU A 495 -24.92 -6.92 -33.12
CA LEU A 495 -24.06 -7.25 -31.98
C LEU A 495 -24.29 -6.29 -30.81
N LEU A 496 -24.39 -4.99 -31.10
CA LEU A 496 -24.69 -3.96 -30.11
C LEU A 496 -26.07 -4.16 -29.49
N ALA A 497 -27.08 -4.54 -30.29
CA ALA A 497 -28.41 -4.85 -29.80
C ALA A 497 -28.43 -6.07 -28.88
N LEU A 498 -27.70 -7.14 -29.22
CA LEU A 498 -27.58 -8.33 -28.36
C LEU A 498 -26.85 -8.00 -27.05
N LYS A 499 -25.77 -7.23 -27.11
CA LYS A 499 -25.05 -6.78 -25.90
C LYS A 499 -25.91 -5.91 -25.00
N LEU A 500 -26.64 -4.94 -25.58
CA LEU A 500 -27.60 -4.13 -24.83
C LEU A 500 -28.72 -4.96 -24.22
N GLN A 501 -29.14 -6.05 -24.88
CA GLN A 501 -30.15 -6.96 -24.35
C GLN A 501 -29.62 -7.79 -23.17
N GLU A 502 -28.37 -8.28 -23.23
CA GLU A 502 -27.70 -8.92 -22.09
C GLU A 502 -27.56 -7.96 -20.91
N ASP A 503 -27.06 -6.75 -21.14
CA ASP A 503 -26.89 -5.72 -20.11
C ASP A 503 -28.25 -5.31 -19.51
N TYR A 504 -29.31 -5.28 -20.32
CA TYR A 504 -30.67 -5.01 -19.84
C TYR A 504 -31.24 -6.17 -19.02
N ALA A 505 -30.95 -7.42 -19.39
CA ALA A 505 -31.33 -8.58 -18.60
C ALA A 505 -30.61 -8.59 -17.24
N ASP A 506 -29.33 -8.23 -17.22
CA ASP A 506 -28.54 -8.04 -15.99
C ASP A 506 -29.10 -6.89 -15.14
N PHE A 507 -29.51 -5.78 -15.76
CA PHE A 507 -30.21 -4.70 -15.08
C PHE A 507 -31.52 -5.16 -14.43
N LEU A 508 -32.34 -5.94 -15.13
CA LEU A 508 -33.59 -6.50 -14.58
C LEU A 508 -33.32 -7.54 -13.47
N ALA A 509 -32.21 -8.27 -13.54
CA ALA A 509 -31.77 -9.16 -12.47
C ALA A 509 -31.37 -8.36 -11.22
N LEU A 510 -30.65 -7.24 -11.42
CA LEU A 510 -30.28 -6.30 -10.37
C LEU A 510 -31.48 -5.56 -9.76
N GLU A 511 -32.55 -5.28 -10.53
CA GLU A 511 -33.79 -4.67 -10.04
C GLU A 511 -34.58 -5.60 -9.10
N LYS A 512 -34.40 -6.93 -9.23
CA LYS A 512 -35.01 -7.92 -8.32
C LYS A 512 -34.28 -8.05 -6.99
N GLU A 513 -33.02 -7.62 -6.92
CA GLU A 513 -32.28 -7.49 -5.67
C GLU A 513 -32.70 -6.19 -4.97
N SER A 514 -32.74 -6.17 -3.63
CA SER A 514 -33.39 -5.10 -2.86
C SER A 514 -32.92 -3.69 -3.27
N ASN A 515 -33.86 -2.93 -3.88
CA ASN A 515 -33.65 -1.66 -4.59
C ASN A 515 -32.84 -0.57 -3.86
N ASP A 516 -32.71 -0.61 -2.55
CA ASP A 516 -32.11 0.49 -1.78
C ASP A 516 -30.57 0.56 -1.90
N LEU A 517 -29.89 -0.56 -2.18
CA LEU A 517 -28.41 -0.61 -2.22
C LEU A 517 -27.85 -0.45 -3.64
N VAL A 518 -28.50 -1.07 -4.63
CA VAL A 518 -28.05 -1.05 -6.02
C VAL A 518 -28.31 0.32 -6.66
N VAL A 519 -29.48 0.93 -6.38
CA VAL A 519 -29.84 2.25 -6.90
C VAL A 519 -28.92 3.34 -6.32
N GLN A 520 -28.54 3.27 -5.05
CA GLN A 520 -27.66 4.31 -4.49
C GLN A 520 -26.21 4.24 -5.03
N GLN A 521 -25.69 3.04 -5.30
CA GLN A 521 -24.30 2.89 -5.76
C GLN A 521 -24.13 3.12 -7.27
N HIS A 522 -25.10 2.69 -8.09
CA HIS A 522 -24.90 2.64 -9.55
C HIS A 522 -25.67 3.71 -10.32
N PHE A 523 -26.71 4.32 -9.76
CA PHE A 523 -27.58 5.26 -10.48
C PHE A 523 -26.84 6.50 -10.97
N LYS A 524 -25.86 7.01 -10.20
CA LYS A 524 -25.07 8.18 -10.60
C LYS A 524 -24.13 7.87 -11.77
N GLY A 525 -23.56 6.67 -11.80
CA GLY A 525 -22.70 6.20 -12.89
C GLY A 525 -23.51 5.90 -14.17
N LEU A 526 -24.67 5.26 -14.01
CA LEU A 526 -25.53 4.87 -15.12
C LEU A 526 -26.15 6.11 -15.80
N ILE A 527 -26.61 7.10 -15.03
CA ILE A 527 -27.03 8.39 -15.58
C ILE A 527 -25.87 9.14 -16.26
N GLY A 528 -24.68 9.11 -15.66
CA GLY A 528 -23.49 9.72 -16.26
C GLY A 528 -23.17 9.13 -17.63
N HIS A 529 -23.21 7.80 -17.74
CA HIS A 529 -22.93 7.11 -19.00
C HIS A 529 -24.02 7.31 -20.05
N ILE A 530 -25.29 7.36 -19.65
CA ILE A 530 -26.40 7.70 -20.56
C ILE A 530 -26.22 9.10 -21.14
N PHE A 531 -25.87 10.10 -20.33
CA PHE A 531 -25.63 11.46 -20.82
C PHE A 531 -24.38 11.55 -21.68
N GLU A 532 -23.33 10.80 -21.35
CA GLU A 532 -22.11 10.72 -22.16
C GLU A 532 -22.39 10.11 -23.54
N VAL A 533 -23.18 9.04 -23.60
CA VAL A 533 -23.60 8.42 -24.86
C VAL A 533 -24.51 9.36 -25.66
N LEU A 534 -25.48 10.02 -25.02
CA LEU A 534 -26.35 11.00 -25.70
C LEU A 534 -25.56 12.21 -26.23
N GLN A 535 -24.50 12.61 -25.53
CA GLN A 535 -23.59 13.66 -25.97
C GLN A 535 -22.69 13.21 -27.14
N GLN A 536 -22.20 11.96 -27.13
CA GLN A 536 -21.44 11.40 -28.24
C GLN A 536 -22.28 11.22 -29.52
N LEU A 537 -23.60 11.05 -29.38
CA LEU A 537 -24.55 10.91 -30.49
C LEU A 537 -25.13 12.26 -30.95
N ASP A 538 -24.61 13.40 -30.46
CA ASP A 538 -25.04 14.76 -30.83
C ASP A 538 -26.56 15.01 -30.65
N VAL A 539 -27.19 14.34 -29.68
CA VAL A 539 -28.60 14.58 -29.35
C VAL A 539 -28.71 15.89 -28.54
N PRO A 540 -29.40 16.92 -29.03
CA PRO A 540 -29.46 18.22 -28.33
C PRO A 540 -30.26 18.10 -27.03
N LEU A 541 -29.56 18.14 -25.90
CA LEU A 541 -30.13 18.05 -24.55
C LEU A 541 -30.64 19.40 -23.99
N LYS A 542 -30.52 20.48 -24.76
CA LYS A 542 -31.12 21.77 -24.39
C LYS A 542 -32.59 21.75 -24.77
N ALA A 543 -33.46 21.62 -23.78
CA ALA A 543 -34.84 22.04 -23.95
C ALA A 543 -34.84 23.57 -24.14
N ASP A 544 -35.32 24.04 -25.28
CA ASP A 544 -35.56 25.46 -25.51
C ASP A 544 -36.63 25.95 -24.51
N LEU A 545 -36.16 26.47 -23.38
CA LEU A 545 -36.96 27.12 -22.35
C LEU A 545 -37.31 28.58 -22.72
N GLU A 546 -37.28 28.92 -24.01
CA GLU A 546 -37.79 30.19 -24.53
C GLU A 546 -39.20 30.01 -25.09
N SER A 547 -40.16 29.64 -24.22
CA SER A 547 -41.59 29.98 -24.42
C SER A 547 -42.42 29.61 -23.18
N VAL A 548 -42.26 30.37 -22.10
CA VAL A 548 -43.35 30.61 -21.13
C VAL A 548 -43.41 32.10 -20.82
#